data_AF-A0A2L2NAE3-F1
#
_entry.id   AF-A0A2L2NAE3-F1
#
_cell.length_a   1.000
_cell.length_b   1.000
_cell.length_c   1.000
_cell.angle_alpha   90.00
_cell.angle_beta   90.00
_cell.angle_gamma   90.00
#
_symmetry.space_group_name_H-M   'P 1'
#
loop_
_entity.id
_entity.type
_entity.pdbx_description
1 polymer ?
#
loop_
_entity_poly.entity_id
_entity_poly.type
_entity_poly.pdbx_seq_one_letter_code
_entity_poly.pdbx_strand_id
1 'polypeptide(L)'
;MEISWMSIASSAKSIDDNLKNVVDEIEAQSSSLSVFAARQFRYSLRQTLVEVNIKEPRQFNVLEEFIIRAAIEFQPPPTEDELASILGLDSVFIKTTTATLRSLQTLSATSPIAVTPEGRSFYEKGSVPQPPYPVQLNAISDPLDNKITFQSESLNDTVSNLPDLADFINLDNLITDISSLPLEQIQTGIQDSGLALHLPEKGKIVADFKVVASTQKIWKKISIFVIFDAIEDKFSIQIRNGKQILESASNLLKLLYTEEKISLEALCKLSTETINLEREAILNQENTEIEATLEKIRPKTLKSTTKTSVEISSNPAKGESKTL
;
A
#
# COMPACT_ATOMS: atom_id res chain seq x y z
N MET A 1 -22.80 -12.93 43.00
CA MET A 1 -21.83 -13.99 42.68
C MET A 1 -21.16 -13.58 41.40
N GLU A 2 -20.02 -12.91 41.51
CA GLU A 2 -19.15 -12.59 40.37
C GLU A 2 -18.51 -13.90 39.90
N ILE A 3 -18.72 -14.25 38.64
CA ILE A 3 -18.04 -15.37 38.01
C ILE A 3 -16.65 -14.83 37.64
N SER A 4 -15.68 -15.17 38.47
CA SER A 4 -14.26 -15.00 38.17
C SER A 4 -13.94 -15.82 36.92
N TRP A 5 -13.62 -15.13 35.83
CA TRP A 5 -12.98 -15.74 34.66
C TRP A 5 -11.59 -16.22 35.10
N MET A 6 -11.50 -17.46 35.58
CA MET A 6 -10.22 -18.13 35.73
C MET A 6 -9.73 -18.45 34.33
N SER A 7 -8.93 -17.54 33.77
CA SER A 7 -8.02 -17.83 32.66
C SER A 7 -7.15 -19.01 33.11
N ILE A 8 -7.40 -20.19 32.55
CA ILE A 8 -6.47 -21.31 32.69
C ILE A 8 -5.24 -20.87 31.90
N ALA A 9 -4.18 -20.54 32.62
CA ALA A 9 -2.89 -20.22 32.03
C ALA A 9 -2.43 -21.43 31.19
N SER A 10 -2.66 -21.38 29.88
CA SER A 10 -2.01 -22.24 28.90
C SER A 10 -0.51 -21.92 28.99
N SER A 11 0.25 -22.82 29.61
CA SER A 11 1.68 -22.62 29.84
C SER A 11 2.56 -23.08 28.66
N ALA A 12 1.98 -23.37 27.50
CA ALA A 12 2.69 -23.91 26.34
C ALA A 12 2.56 -23.08 25.04
N LYS A 13 1.69 -22.07 24.97
CA LYS A 13 1.62 -21.16 23.82
C LYS A 13 2.94 -20.41 23.59
N SER A 14 3.49 -20.53 22.39
CA SER A 14 4.71 -19.81 21.98
C SER A 14 4.35 -18.40 21.49
N ILE A 15 4.14 -17.47 22.42
CA ILE A 15 3.79 -16.07 22.14
C ILE A 15 4.94 -15.15 22.55
N ASP A 16 5.48 -14.39 21.58
CA ASP A 16 6.45 -13.34 21.85
C ASP A 16 5.82 -12.23 22.71
N ASP A 17 6.56 -11.74 23.72
CA ASP A 17 6.06 -10.74 24.68
C ASP A 17 5.50 -9.47 24.01
N ASN A 18 6.10 -9.06 22.89
CA ASN A 18 5.71 -7.86 22.14
C ASN A 18 4.37 -8.02 21.40
N LEU A 19 3.81 -9.22 21.33
CA LEU A 19 2.58 -9.52 20.60
C LEU A 19 1.39 -9.82 21.51
N LYS A 20 1.58 -9.88 22.84
CA LYS A 20 0.53 -10.22 23.82
C LYS A 20 -0.74 -9.38 23.66
N ASN A 21 -0.61 -8.05 23.57
CA ASN A 21 -1.76 -7.16 23.38
C ASN A 21 -2.55 -7.49 22.10
N VAL A 22 -1.86 -7.88 21.02
CA VAL A 22 -2.51 -8.24 19.76
C VAL A 22 -3.18 -9.61 19.85
N VAL A 23 -2.59 -10.55 20.63
CA VAL A 23 -3.22 -11.82 20.94
C VAL A 23 -4.52 -11.62 21.72
N ASP A 24 -4.49 -10.82 22.78
CA ASP A 24 -5.67 -10.50 23.58
C ASP A 24 -6.77 -9.87 22.72
N GLU A 25 -6.40 -8.96 21.81
CA GLU A 25 -7.32 -8.36 20.83
C GLU A 25 -7.94 -9.38 19.86
N ILE A 26 -7.26 -10.48 19.52
CA ILE A 26 -7.80 -11.55 18.66
C ILE A 26 -8.76 -12.44 19.46
N GLU A 27 -8.32 -12.94 20.61
CA GLU A 27 -9.12 -13.86 21.43
C GLU A 27 -10.36 -13.17 22.01
N ALA A 28 -10.34 -11.83 22.15
CA ALA A 28 -11.53 -11.06 22.51
C ALA A 28 -12.60 -10.95 21.39
N GLN A 29 -12.28 -11.28 20.13
CA GLN A 29 -13.24 -11.18 19.02
C GLN A 29 -14.33 -12.25 19.09
N SER A 30 -13.96 -13.45 19.55
CA SER A 30 -14.87 -14.58 19.77
C SER A 30 -14.21 -15.53 20.77
N SER A 31 -15.00 -16.08 21.70
CA SER A 31 -14.52 -17.12 22.64
C SER A 31 -13.96 -18.33 21.89
N SER A 32 -14.48 -18.60 20.69
CA SER A 32 -14.07 -19.72 19.84
C SER A 32 -12.68 -19.58 19.22
N LEU A 33 -12.06 -18.40 19.31
CA LEU A 33 -10.74 -18.14 18.76
C LEU A 33 -9.67 -18.24 19.84
N SER A 34 -8.64 -19.04 19.57
CA SER A 34 -7.48 -19.19 20.44
C SER A 34 -6.19 -19.06 19.64
N VAL A 35 -5.28 -18.19 20.08
CA VAL A 35 -3.97 -18.03 19.45
C VAL A 35 -3.00 -19.05 20.02
N PHE A 36 -2.51 -19.95 19.17
CA PHE A 36 -1.55 -20.99 19.55
C PHE A 36 -0.12 -20.48 19.59
N ALA A 37 0.25 -19.65 18.61
CA ALA A 37 1.56 -19.06 18.54
C ALA A 37 1.48 -17.67 17.90
N ALA A 38 2.33 -16.77 18.39
CA ALA A 38 2.49 -15.44 17.82
C ALA A 38 3.97 -15.08 17.89
N ARG A 39 4.62 -14.90 16.73
CA ARG A 39 6.08 -14.71 16.69
C ARG A 39 6.48 -13.64 15.68
N GLN A 40 7.53 -12.92 15.99
CA GLN A 40 8.15 -11.93 15.11
C GLN A 40 9.19 -12.57 14.21
N PHE A 41 9.12 -12.22 12.93
CA PHE A 41 10.08 -12.60 11.90
C PHE A 41 10.63 -11.34 11.25
N ARG A 42 11.73 -11.50 10.51
CA ARG A 42 12.18 -10.50 9.54
C ARG A 42 11.99 -11.02 8.12
N TYR A 43 11.81 -10.11 7.19
CA TYR A 43 11.85 -10.38 5.76
C TYR A 43 12.57 -9.22 5.06
N SER A 44 13.15 -9.47 3.89
CA SER A 44 13.88 -8.44 3.15
C SER A 44 13.02 -7.81 2.06
N LEU A 45 12.91 -6.48 2.09
CA LEU A 45 12.53 -5.67 0.94
C LEU A 45 13.73 -5.50 0.01
N ARG A 46 13.48 -5.22 -1.27
CA ARG A 46 14.52 -4.80 -2.21
C ARG A 46 14.37 -3.32 -2.53
N GLN A 47 15.40 -2.54 -2.24
CA GLN A 47 15.48 -1.13 -2.60
C GLN A 47 16.46 -0.95 -3.75
N THR A 48 16.00 -0.36 -4.85
CA THR A 48 16.81 -0.11 -6.05
C THR A 48 16.80 1.38 -6.36
N LEU A 49 17.98 1.98 -6.54
CA LEU A 49 18.08 3.37 -6.94
C LEU A 49 17.82 3.50 -8.44
N VAL A 50 16.83 4.30 -8.81
CA VAL A 50 16.39 4.53 -10.17
C VAL A 50 16.55 6.01 -10.49
N GLU A 51 17.05 6.31 -11.68
CA GLU A 51 17.03 7.66 -12.25
C GLU A 51 15.92 7.72 -13.30
N VAL A 52 15.01 8.68 -13.16
CA VAL A 52 13.94 8.96 -14.12
C VAL A 52 14.23 10.28 -14.83
N ASN A 53 14.06 10.31 -16.15
CA ASN A 53 14.19 11.56 -16.90
C ASN A 53 12.84 12.23 -17.04
N ILE A 54 12.72 13.44 -16.50
CA ILE A 54 11.51 14.24 -16.53
C ILE A 54 11.56 15.18 -17.73
N LYS A 55 10.52 15.14 -18.54
CA LYS A 55 10.25 16.10 -19.61
C LYS A 55 9.04 16.93 -19.21
N GLU A 56 9.24 18.24 -19.07
CA GLU A 56 8.14 19.17 -18.79
C GLU A 56 8.38 20.54 -19.45
N PRO A 57 7.32 21.31 -19.72
CA PRO A 57 7.49 22.69 -20.16
C PRO A 57 7.93 23.57 -18.99
N ARG A 58 8.68 24.62 -19.29
CA ARG A 58 9.00 25.70 -18.34
C ARG A 58 8.31 26.98 -18.73
N GLN A 59 8.08 27.86 -17.76
CA GLN A 59 7.66 29.22 -18.03
C GLN A 59 8.78 29.99 -18.74
N PHE A 60 8.40 30.99 -19.53
CA PHE A 60 9.36 31.99 -19.99
C PHE A 60 10.00 32.69 -18.79
N ASN A 61 11.28 33.00 -18.90
CA ASN A 61 11.85 33.98 -17.98
C ASN A 61 11.46 35.40 -18.42
N VAL A 62 11.62 36.37 -17.50
CA VAL A 62 11.20 37.76 -17.72
C VAL A 62 11.80 38.36 -18.99
N LEU A 63 13.08 38.07 -19.27
CA LEU A 63 13.77 38.63 -20.44
C LEU A 63 13.26 37.99 -21.75
N GLU A 64 13.04 36.68 -21.76
CA GLU A 64 12.47 35.97 -22.90
C GLU A 64 11.06 36.47 -23.22
N GLU A 65 10.21 36.61 -22.19
CA GLU A 65 8.85 37.12 -22.33
C GLU A 65 8.87 38.55 -22.90
N PHE A 66 9.75 39.42 -22.37
CA PHE A 66 9.88 40.78 -22.87
C PHE A 66 10.34 40.83 -24.33
N ILE A 67 11.33 40.02 -24.71
CA ILE A 67 11.83 39.96 -26.09
C ILE A 67 10.72 39.52 -27.06
N ILE A 68 9.96 38.48 -26.70
CA ILE A 68 8.85 37.99 -27.52
C ILE A 68 7.74 39.02 -27.62
N ARG A 69 7.39 39.66 -26.50
CA ARG A 69 6.38 40.72 -26.46
C ARG A 69 6.79 41.92 -27.30
N ALA A 70 8.04 42.37 -27.20
CA ALA A 70 8.60 43.43 -28.04
C ALA A 70 8.53 43.08 -29.54
N ALA A 71 8.85 41.84 -29.90
CA ALA A 71 8.74 41.36 -31.27
C ALA A 71 7.29 41.26 -31.79
N ILE A 72 6.29 41.19 -30.90
CA ILE A 72 4.86 41.21 -31.24
C ILE A 72 4.30 42.64 -31.31
N GLU A 73 4.68 43.50 -30.36
CA GLU A 73 4.06 44.81 -30.15
C GLU A 73 4.71 45.93 -30.96
N PHE A 74 6.02 45.89 -31.22
CA PHE A 74 6.68 46.92 -32.01
C PHE A 74 6.47 46.71 -33.52
N GLN A 75 6.19 47.81 -34.22
CA GLN A 75 6.05 47.85 -35.67
C GLN A 75 6.90 49.00 -36.23
N PRO A 76 8.01 48.72 -36.95
CA PRO A 76 8.55 47.38 -37.27
C PRO A 76 9.14 46.67 -36.03
N PRO A 77 9.30 45.33 -36.07
CA PRO A 77 9.96 44.60 -34.98
C PRO A 77 11.40 45.09 -34.77
N PRO A 78 11.91 45.13 -33.53
CA PRO A 78 13.21 45.70 -33.22
C PRO A 78 14.34 44.73 -33.58
N THR A 79 15.54 45.27 -33.78
CA THR A 79 16.79 44.50 -33.77
C THR A 79 17.28 44.24 -32.35
N GLU A 80 18.25 43.33 -32.18
CA GLU A 80 18.85 43.04 -30.89
C GLU A 80 19.52 44.26 -30.24
N ASP A 81 20.19 45.10 -31.03
CA ASP A 81 20.92 46.26 -30.52
C ASP A 81 19.96 47.41 -30.13
N GLU A 82 18.88 47.61 -30.90
CA GLU A 82 17.81 48.56 -30.55
C GLU A 82 17.13 48.17 -29.25
N LEU A 83 16.77 46.88 -29.10
CA LEU A 83 16.11 46.39 -27.90
C LEU A 83 17.03 46.48 -26.67
N ALA A 84 18.33 46.19 -26.83
CA ALA A 84 19.32 46.36 -25.77
C ALA A 84 19.42 47.82 -25.33
N SER A 85 19.45 48.75 -26.29
CA SER A 85 19.47 50.19 -26.02
C SER A 85 18.22 50.68 -25.28
N ILE A 86 17.03 50.18 -25.66
CA ILE A 86 15.76 50.53 -24.99
C ILE A 86 15.75 50.05 -23.53
N LEU A 87 16.30 48.86 -23.28
CA LEU A 87 16.35 48.25 -21.95
C LEU A 87 17.51 48.74 -21.08
N GLY A 88 18.47 49.48 -21.64
CA GLY A 88 19.70 49.85 -20.94
C GLY A 88 20.56 48.64 -20.57
N LEU A 89 20.46 47.55 -21.36
CA LEU A 89 21.20 46.31 -21.15
C LEU A 89 22.34 46.19 -22.17
N ASP A 90 23.36 45.41 -21.83
CA ASP A 90 24.38 45.01 -22.81
C ASP A 90 23.73 44.15 -23.91
N SER A 91 24.04 44.46 -25.18
CA SER A 91 23.55 43.71 -26.35
C SER A 91 23.89 42.21 -26.29
N VAL A 92 24.94 41.82 -25.58
CA VAL A 92 25.32 40.40 -25.38
C VAL A 92 24.19 39.62 -24.70
N PHE A 93 23.48 40.20 -23.73
CA PHE A 93 22.36 39.53 -23.06
C PHE A 93 21.20 39.29 -24.02
N ILE A 94 20.83 40.30 -24.81
CA ILE A 94 19.73 40.17 -25.80
C ILE A 94 20.09 39.14 -26.86
N LYS A 95 21.33 39.19 -27.39
CA LYS A 95 21.82 38.23 -28.41
C LYS A 95 21.84 36.79 -27.89
N THR A 96 22.24 36.59 -26.64
CA THR A 96 22.28 35.24 -26.03
C THR A 96 20.87 34.69 -25.83
N THR A 97 19.94 35.51 -25.34
CA THR A 97 18.54 35.10 -25.13
C THR A 97 17.82 34.86 -26.45
N THR A 98 17.99 35.72 -27.47
CA THR A 98 17.40 35.49 -28.80
C THR A 98 17.97 34.25 -29.48
N ALA A 99 19.26 33.95 -29.31
CA ALA A 99 19.85 32.70 -29.81
C ALA A 99 19.17 31.46 -29.17
N THR A 100 18.94 31.49 -27.86
CA THR A 100 18.20 30.43 -27.15
C THR A 100 16.79 30.28 -27.71
N LEU A 101 16.04 31.38 -27.82
CA LEU A 101 14.67 31.36 -28.34
C LEU A 101 14.59 30.91 -29.81
N ARG A 102 15.59 31.22 -30.64
CA ARG A 102 15.72 30.69 -32.01
C ARG A 102 15.98 29.19 -32.03
N SER A 103 16.83 28.68 -31.12
CA SER A 103 17.08 27.24 -31.01
C SER A 103 15.82 26.46 -30.62
N LEU A 104 14.93 27.10 -29.85
CA LEU A 104 13.59 26.60 -29.49
C LEU A 104 12.53 26.90 -30.56
N GLN A 105 12.93 27.40 -31.74
CA GLN A 105 12.05 27.80 -32.85
C GLN A 105 10.94 28.79 -32.44
N THR A 106 11.14 29.55 -31.36
CA THR A 106 10.22 30.58 -30.87
C THR A 106 10.38 31.90 -31.64
N LEU A 107 11.60 32.18 -32.11
CA LEU A 107 11.93 33.32 -32.96
C LEU A 107 12.46 32.87 -34.31
N SER A 108 12.28 33.72 -35.32
CA SER A 108 12.84 33.54 -36.66
C SER A 108 14.38 33.61 -36.64
N ALA A 109 15.00 32.88 -37.57
CA ALA A 109 16.46 32.75 -37.62
C ALA A 109 17.21 34.07 -37.92
N THR A 110 16.53 35.03 -38.54
CA THR A 110 17.12 36.30 -39.01
C THR A 110 16.65 37.49 -38.17
N SER A 111 17.39 38.61 -38.27
CA SER A 111 16.98 39.93 -37.77
C SER A 111 16.08 40.63 -38.81
N PRO A 112 15.12 41.50 -38.44
CA PRO A 112 14.74 41.91 -37.09
C PRO A 112 14.10 40.78 -36.27
N ILE A 113 14.00 40.96 -34.95
CA ILE A 113 13.45 39.95 -34.03
C ILE A 113 11.97 39.72 -34.36
N ALA A 114 11.66 38.58 -34.99
CA ALA A 114 10.31 38.21 -35.38
C ALA A 114 9.89 36.87 -34.75
N VAL A 115 8.66 36.81 -34.22
CA VAL A 115 8.10 35.59 -33.59
C VAL A 115 7.55 34.64 -34.65
N THR A 116 7.82 33.34 -34.51
CA THR A 116 7.27 32.28 -35.38
C THR A 116 5.82 31.92 -34.98
N PRO A 117 5.05 31.21 -35.81
CA PRO A 117 3.75 30.67 -35.42
C PRO A 117 3.83 29.81 -34.14
N GLU A 118 4.84 28.95 -34.04
CA GLU A 118 5.08 28.09 -32.87
C GLU A 118 5.41 28.92 -31.63
N GLY A 119 6.26 29.93 -31.78
CA GLY A 119 6.63 30.83 -30.70
C GLY A 119 5.45 31.65 -30.19
N ARG A 120 4.54 32.05 -31.07
CA ARG A 120 3.28 32.68 -30.68
C ARG A 120 2.40 31.74 -29.87
N SER A 121 2.28 30.46 -30.27
CA SER A 121 1.55 29.46 -29.48
C SER A 121 2.19 29.22 -28.11
N PHE A 122 3.52 29.17 -28.02
CA PHE A 122 4.23 29.07 -26.74
C PHE A 122 3.97 30.28 -25.84
N TYR A 123 4.05 31.49 -26.41
CA TYR A 123 3.76 32.73 -25.69
C TYR A 123 2.33 32.77 -25.14
N GLU A 124 1.32 32.41 -25.95
CA GLU A 124 -0.08 32.32 -25.53
C GLU A 124 -0.30 31.30 -24.40
N LYS A 125 0.49 30.21 -24.39
CA LYS A 125 0.49 29.20 -23.32
C LYS A 125 1.39 29.58 -22.13
N GLY A 126 2.13 30.68 -22.21
CA GLY A 126 3.11 31.11 -21.21
C GLY A 126 4.31 30.18 -21.02
N SER A 127 4.56 29.22 -21.92
CA SER A 127 5.55 28.17 -21.66
C SER A 127 6.28 27.66 -22.91
N VAL A 128 7.51 27.18 -22.70
CA VAL A 128 8.40 26.61 -23.72
C VAL A 128 8.90 25.22 -23.33
N PRO A 129 9.33 24.40 -24.30
CA PRO A 129 9.99 23.13 -24.01
C PRO A 129 11.25 23.34 -23.15
N GLN A 130 11.43 22.49 -22.14
CA GLN A 130 12.68 22.35 -21.42
C GLN A 130 13.38 21.05 -21.85
N PRO A 131 14.73 21.04 -21.94
CA PRO A 131 15.47 19.78 -22.02
C PRO A 131 15.10 18.84 -20.87
N PRO A 132 14.98 17.53 -21.12
CA PRO A 132 14.75 16.56 -20.06
C PRO A 132 15.83 16.63 -18.97
N TYR A 133 15.43 16.42 -17.72
CA TYR A 133 16.34 16.43 -16.58
C TYR A 133 16.16 15.19 -15.69
N PRO A 134 17.26 14.64 -15.12
CA PRO A 134 17.19 13.44 -14.30
C PRO A 134 16.73 13.74 -12.87
N VAL A 135 15.98 12.82 -12.28
CA VAL A 135 15.60 12.79 -10.86
C VAL A 135 15.84 11.38 -10.32
N GLN A 136 16.42 11.27 -9.13
CA GLN A 136 16.67 9.97 -8.50
C GLN A 136 15.57 9.63 -7.49
N LEU A 137 15.18 8.35 -7.50
CA LEU A 137 14.15 7.77 -6.65
C LEU A 137 14.59 6.39 -6.16
N ASN A 138 14.11 6.00 -4.99
CA ASN A 138 14.22 4.63 -4.49
C ASN A 138 12.95 3.87 -4.87
N ALA A 139 13.11 2.85 -5.73
CA ALA A 139 12.08 1.87 -6.00
C ALA A 139 12.16 0.76 -4.94
N ILE A 140 11.04 0.48 -4.26
CA ILE A 140 10.95 -0.51 -3.19
C ILE A 140 10.02 -1.62 -3.66
N SER A 141 10.58 -2.81 -3.83
CA SER A 141 9.81 -4.03 -4.09
C SER A 141 9.53 -4.75 -2.77
N ASP A 142 8.25 -4.89 -2.42
CA ASP A 142 7.79 -5.67 -1.28
C ASP A 142 7.23 -7.03 -1.73
N PRO A 143 7.89 -8.16 -1.41
CA PRO A 143 7.44 -9.49 -1.82
C PRO A 143 6.17 -9.98 -1.10
N LEU A 144 5.79 -9.39 0.04
CA LEU A 144 4.58 -9.79 0.77
C LEU A 144 3.32 -9.07 0.27
N ASP A 145 3.47 -7.84 -0.20
CA ASP A 145 2.38 -7.06 -0.81
C ASP A 145 2.36 -7.16 -2.34
N ASN A 146 3.38 -7.79 -2.94
CA ASN A 146 3.61 -7.88 -4.38
C ASN A 146 3.49 -6.50 -5.07
N LYS A 147 3.98 -5.46 -4.39
CA LYS A 147 3.83 -4.07 -4.80
C LYS A 147 5.20 -3.42 -4.92
N ILE A 148 5.32 -2.54 -5.91
CA ILE A 148 6.45 -1.64 -6.04
C ILE A 148 5.98 -0.24 -5.68
N THR A 149 6.71 0.42 -4.79
CA THR A 149 6.48 1.82 -4.43
C THR A 149 7.73 2.65 -4.70
N PHE A 150 7.56 3.96 -4.86
CA PHE A 150 8.64 4.89 -5.14
C PHE A 150 8.68 5.96 -4.06
N GLN A 151 9.88 6.31 -3.61
CA GLN A 151 10.07 7.40 -2.66
C GLN A 151 11.42 8.09 -2.86
N SER A 152 11.49 9.38 -2.54
CA SER A 152 12.73 10.15 -2.68
C SER A 152 13.79 9.77 -1.64
N GLU A 153 13.36 9.46 -0.42
CA GLU A 153 14.26 9.10 0.68
C GLU A 153 14.57 7.60 0.69
N SER A 154 15.77 7.23 1.13
CA SER A 154 16.11 5.82 1.34
C SER A 154 15.39 5.27 2.58
N LEU A 155 15.00 4.00 2.54
CA LEU A 155 14.62 3.30 3.75
C LEU A 155 15.84 3.14 4.67
N ASN A 156 15.57 3.18 5.97
CA ASN A 156 16.55 2.84 6.99
C ASN A 156 16.60 1.32 7.14
N ASP A 157 17.81 0.76 7.10
CA ASP A 157 17.99 -0.65 7.46
C ASP A 157 18.02 -0.80 8.98
N THR A 158 17.23 -1.75 9.49
CA THR A 158 17.22 -2.07 10.92
C THR A 158 17.79 -3.46 11.12
N VAL A 159 19.00 -3.51 11.69
CA VAL A 159 19.61 -4.78 12.07
C VAL A 159 18.80 -5.39 13.21
N SER A 160 18.11 -6.49 12.92
CA SER A 160 17.31 -7.22 13.91
C SER A 160 17.69 -8.69 13.88
N ASN A 161 17.99 -9.24 15.06
CA ASN A 161 18.29 -10.66 15.26
C ASN A 161 16.99 -11.47 15.39
N LEU A 162 16.12 -11.38 14.38
CA LEU A 162 14.89 -12.15 14.28
C LEU A 162 15.07 -13.29 13.27
N PRO A 163 14.31 -14.40 13.42
CA PRO A 163 14.30 -15.47 12.43
C PRO A 163 13.84 -14.94 11.06
N ASP A 164 14.41 -15.48 9.99
CA ASP A 164 14.10 -15.06 8.62
C ASP A 164 12.84 -15.78 8.14
N LEU A 165 11.89 -15.04 7.59
CA LEU A 165 10.72 -15.62 6.94
C LEU A 165 11.10 -16.43 5.69
N ALA A 166 12.25 -16.11 5.08
CA ALA A 166 12.78 -16.85 3.94
C ALA A 166 13.06 -18.34 4.24
N ASP A 167 13.22 -18.70 5.53
CA ASP A 167 13.40 -20.08 5.97
C ASP A 167 12.14 -20.94 5.74
N PHE A 168 10.97 -20.30 5.57
CA PHE A 168 9.67 -20.96 5.36
C PHE A 168 9.09 -20.70 3.97
N ILE A 169 9.40 -19.55 3.37
CA ILE A 169 8.81 -19.10 2.10
C ILE A 169 9.91 -18.57 1.19
N ASN A 170 9.99 -19.07 -0.05
CA ASN A 170 10.89 -18.46 -1.03
C ASN A 170 10.32 -17.15 -1.56
N LEU A 171 10.66 -16.05 -0.88
CA LEU A 171 10.23 -14.69 -1.24
C LEU A 171 11.04 -14.11 -2.41
N ASP A 172 12.22 -14.64 -2.71
CA ASP A 172 13.11 -14.08 -3.74
C ASP A 172 12.52 -14.20 -5.15
N ASN A 173 11.69 -15.21 -5.39
CA ASN A 173 10.98 -15.41 -6.66
C ASN A 173 9.79 -14.45 -6.86
N LEU A 174 9.31 -13.80 -5.79
CA LEU A 174 8.20 -12.85 -5.85
C LEU A 174 8.67 -11.42 -6.13
N ILE A 175 9.99 -11.20 -6.20
CA ILE A 175 10.55 -9.87 -6.33
C ILE A 175 10.78 -9.55 -7.80
N THR A 176 9.97 -8.64 -8.32
CA THR A 176 10.11 -8.13 -9.68
C THR A 176 11.38 -7.29 -9.83
N ASP A 177 12.14 -7.57 -10.90
CA ASP A 177 13.30 -6.78 -11.31
C ASP A 177 12.83 -5.46 -11.95
N ILE A 178 13.19 -4.34 -11.32
CA ILE A 178 12.82 -2.99 -11.77
C ILE A 178 13.33 -2.71 -13.19
N SER A 179 14.49 -3.24 -13.57
CA SER A 179 15.06 -3.00 -14.90
C SER A 179 14.26 -3.65 -16.04
N SER A 180 13.44 -4.65 -15.70
CA SER A 180 12.60 -5.39 -16.66
C SER A 180 11.20 -4.77 -16.84
N LEU A 181 10.86 -3.76 -16.04
CA LEU A 181 9.53 -3.17 -16.05
C LEU A 181 9.31 -2.27 -17.27
N PRO A 182 8.11 -2.26 -17.85
CA PRO A 182 7.76 -1.29 -18.87
C PRO A 182 7.62 0.11 -18.24
N LEU A 183 7.90 1.15 -19.03
CA LEU A 183 7.88 2.55 -18.59
C LEU A 183 6.52 2.93 -17.99
N GLU A 184 5.43 2.41 -18.54
CA GLU A 184 4.07 2.67 -18.08
C GLU A 184 3.86 2.21 -16.63
N GLN A 185 4.45 1.08 -16.25
CA GLN A 185 4.37 0.60 -14.86
C GLN A 185 5.19 1.48 -13.91
N ILE A 186 6.34 2.01 -14.35
CA ILE A 186 7.11 2.99 -13.58
C ILE A 186 6.32 4.28 -13.40
N GLN A 187 5.72 4.78 -14.48
CA GLN A 187 4.87 5.97 -14.47
C GLN A 187 3.69 5.83 -13.50
N THR A 188 2.93 4.74 -13.59
CA THR A 188 1.81 4.45 -12.68
C THR A 188 2.30 4.30 -11.24
N GLY A 189 3.39 3.56 -11.01
CA GLY A 189 3.93 3.38 -9.67
C GLY A 189 4.38 4.70 -9.01
N ILE A 190 4.96 5.62 -9.78
CA ILE A 190 5.33 6.97 -9.31
C ILE A 190 4.08 7.78 -8.96
N GLN A 191 3.02 7.71 -9.77
CA GLN A 191 1.74 8.38 -9.51
C GLN A 191 1.04 7.82 -8.26
N ASP A 192 0.94 6.50 -8.15
CA ASP A 192 0.34 5.80 -7.01
C ASP A 192 1.09 6.06 -5.70
N SER A 193 2.40 6.35 -5.80
CA SER A 193 3.23 6.75 -4.67
C SER A 193 3.09 8.23 -4.30
N GLY A 194 2.25 8.99 -5.01
CA GLY A 194 1.98 10.40 -4.74
C GLY A 194 3.14 11.33 -5.09
N LEU A 195 4.12 10.87 -5.89
CA LEU A 195 5.23 11.68 -6.33
C LEU A 195 4.78 12.56 -7.50
N ALA A 196 4.83 13.88 -7.32
CA ALA A 196 4.44 14.88 -8.33
C ALA A 196 5.46 15.01 -9.50
N LEU A 197 5.91 13.86 -10.02
CA LEU A 197 6.92 13.73 -11.07
C LEU A 197 6.33 13.28 -12.41
N HIS A 198 5.13 12.67 -12.41
CA HIS A 198 4.42 12.30 -13.62
C HIS A 198 2.99 12.84 -13.62
N LEU A 199 2.79 14.00 -14.25
CA LEU A 199 1.51 14.71 -14.39
C LEU A 199 1.27 15.02 -15.89
N PRO A 200 0.80 14.04 -16.69
CA PRO A 200 0.57 14.21 -18.13
C PRO A 200 -0.31 15.42 -18.47
N GLU A 201 -1.34 15.68 -17.66
CA GLU A 201 -2.26 16.82 -17.83
C GLU A 201 -1.57 18.19 -17.74
N LYS A 202 -0.43 18.26 -17.05
CA LYS A 202 0.41 19.47 -16.94
C LYS A 202 1.60 19.45 -17.89
N GLY A 203 1.68 18.45 -18.77
CA GLY A 203 2.81 18.23 -19.67
C GLY A 203 4.09 17.74 -18.97
N LYS A 204 4.02 17.35 -17.69
CA LYS A 204 5.15 16.80 -16.93
C LYS A 204 5.15 15.28 -17.03
N ILE A 205 6.11 14.72 -17.76
CA ILE A 205 6.13 13.31 -18.12
C ILE A 205 7.46 12.68 -17.72
N VAL A 206 7.41 11.49 -17.12
CA VAL A 206 8.59 10.63 -17.00
C VAL A 206 8.81 10.00 -18.36
N ALA A 207 9.84 10.43 -19.07
CA ALA A 207 10.09 10.07 -20.46
C ALA A 207 10.84 8.74 -20.59
N ASP A 208 11.72 8.45 -19.63
CA ASP A 208 12.45 7.18 -19.52
C ASP A 208 12.91 6.97 -18.07
N PHE A 209 13.50 5.79 -17.82
CA PHE A 209 14.15 5.48 -16.56
C PHE A 209 15.34 4.54 -16.75
N LYS A 210 16.25 4.51 -15.77
CA LYS A 210 17.32 3.53 -15.67
C LYS A 210 17.66 3.21 -14.22
N VAL A 211 18.09 1.98 -13.97
CA VAL A 211 18.66 1.58 -12.68
C VAL A 211 20.10 2.08 -12.60
N VAL A 212 20.45 2.79 -11.52
CA VAL A 212 21.75 3.46 -11.37
C VAL A 212 22.64 2.87 -10.28
N ALA A 213 22.11 2.03 -9.40
CA ALA A 213 22.89 1.35 -8.37
C ALA A 213 22.43 -0.10 -8.16
N SER A 214 23.29 -0.91 -7.53
CA SER A 214 22.94 -2.26 -7.12
C SER A 214 21.80 -2.25 -6.09
N THR A 215 20.85 -3.17 -6.26
CA THR A 215 19.75 -3.37 -5.33
C THR A 215 20.25 -3.73 -3.93
N GLN A 216 19.72 -3.02 -2.93
CA GLN A 216 20.00 -3.23 -1.51
C GLN A 216 18.88 -4.05 -0.87
N LYS A 217 19.23 -4.96 0.05
CA LYS A 217 18.26 -5.65 0.90
C LYS A 217 18.03 -4.81 2.15
N ILE A 218 16.76 -4.51 2.46
CA ILE A 218 16.35 -3.77 3.65
C ILE A 218 15.49 -4.68 4.51
N TRP A 219 15.88 -4.91 5.76
CA TRP A 219 15.16 -5.82 6.64
C TRP A 219 13.97 -5.12 7.32
N LYS A 220 12.80 -5.76 7.26
CA LYS A 220 11.60 -5.34 7.98
C LYS A 220 11.08 -6.43 8.89
N LYS A 221 10.44 -6.01 9.97
CA LYS A 221 9.77 -6.89 10.92
C LYS A 221 8.36 -7.20 10.45
N ILE A 222 7.94 -8.43 10.68
CA ILE A 222 6.58 -8.91 10.45
C ILE A 222 6.20 -9.85 11.60
N SER A 223 4.91 -10.02 11.85
CA SER A 223 4.41 -10.93 12.88
C SER A 223 3.56 -12.03 12.24
N ILE A 224 3.74 -13.27 12.68
CA ILE A 224 2.93 -14.40 12.26
C ILE A 224 2.11 -14.88 13.45
N PHE A 225 0.83 -15.06 13.23
CA PHE A 225 -0.12 -15.60 14.20
C PHE A 225 -0.69 -16.91 13.68
N VAL A 226 -0.68 -17.94 14.53
CA VAL A 226 -1.37 -19.19 14.30
C VAL A 226 -2.60 -19.21 15.21
N ILE A 227 -3.77 -19.16 14.60
CA ILE A 227 -5.05 -18.99 15.29
C ILE A 227 -5.88 -20.25 15.02
N PHE A 228 -6.39 -20.84 16.08
CA PHE A 228 -7.30 -21.97 16.03
C PHE A 228 -8.73 -21.47 16.24
N ASP A 229 -9.62 -21.88 15.33
CA ASP A 229 -11.06 -21.70 15.46
C ASP A 229 -11.68 -23.02 15.93
N ALA A 230 -12.21 -23.01 17.15
CA ALA A 230 -12.82 -24.18 17.77
C ALA A 230 -14.17 -24.58 17.16
N ILE A 231 -14.89 -23.64 16.53
CA ILE A 231 -16.17 -23.92 15.86
C ILE A 231 -15.92 -24.62 14.53
N GLU A 232 -14.96 -24.11 13.75
CA GLU A 232 -14.59 -24.72 12.47
C GLU A 232 -13.62 -25.90 12.59
N ASP A 233 -13.03 -26.07 13.77
CA ASP A 233 -11.97 -27.02 14.07
C ASP A 233 -10.76 -26.88 13.12
N LYS A 234 -10.34 -25.64 12.86
CA LYS A 234 -9.32 -25.30 11.86
C LYS A 234 -8.30 -24.29 12.35
N PHE A 235 -7.08 -24.44 11.84
CA PHE A 235 -6.04 -23.44 11.94
C PHE A 235 -6.11 -22.43 10.81
N SER A 236 -5.89 -21.17 11.15
CA SER A 236 -5.59 -20.08 10.23
C SER A 236 -4.23 -19.49 10.57
N ILE A 237 -3.50 -19.08 9.53
CA ILE A 237 -2.19 -18.46 9.66
C ILE A 237 -2.33 -17.04 9.13
N GLN A 238 -1.99 -16.06 9.95
CA GLN A 238 -2.06 -14.65 9.58
C GLN A 238 -0.68 -13.99 9.67
N ILE A 239 -0.26 -13.38 8.57
CA ILE A 239 0.88 -12.48 8.52
C ILE A 239 0.38 -11.06 8.76
N ARG A 240 1.03 -10.34 9.69
CA ARG A 240 0.65 -8.98 10.05
C ARG A 240 1.82 -8.02 10.09
N ASN A 241 1.61 -6.83 9.52
CA ASN A 241 2.47 -5.67 9.71
C ASN A 241 1.81 -4.73 10.73
N GLY A 242 2.28 -4.78 11.98
CA GLY A 242 1.57 -4.16 13.10
C GLY A 242 0.18 -4.77 13.25
N LYS A 243 -0.87 -3.94 13.13
CA LYS A 243 -2.27 -4.37 13.20
C LYS A 243 -2.85 -4.80 11.85
N GLN A 244 -2.20 -4.47 10.74
CA GLN A 244 -2.71 -4.76 9.40
C GLN A 244 -2.43 -6.22 9.02
N ILE A 245 -3.47 -6.94 8.60
CA ILE A 245 -3.35 -8.28 8.03
C ILE A 245 -2.89 -8.15 6.57
N LEU A 246 -1.86 -8.90 6.21
CA LEU A 246 -1.38 -9.02 4.82
C LEU A 246 -2.06 -10.25 4.20
N GLU A 247 -3.21 -10.04 3.57
CA GLU A 247 -4.07 -11.12 3.06
C GLU A 247 -3.36 -12.02 2.05
N SER A 248 -2.73 -11.44 1.03
CA SER A 248 -2.01 -12.19 -0.01
C SER A 248 -0.94 -13.11 0.58
N ALA A 249 -0.14 -12.57 1.51
CA ALA A 249 0.93 -13.31 2.16
C ALA A 249 0.38 -14.38 3.14
N SER A 250 -0.71 -14.08 3.84
CA SER A 250 -1.39 -15.03 4.73
C SER A 250 -1.97 -16.21 3.96
N ASN A 251 -2.59 -15.93 2.81
CA ASN A 251 -3.13 -16.96 1.91
C ASN A 251 -2.03 -17.84 1.32
N LEU A 252 -0.87 -17.27 0.99
CA LEU A 252 0.29 -18.03 0.54
C LEU A 252 0.78 -19.00 1.62
N LEU A 253 0.96 -18.55 2.86
CA LEU A 253 1.32 -19.46 3.97
C LEU A 253 0.28 -20.54 4.19
N LYS A 254 -1.01 -20.19 4.12
CA LYS A 254 -2.10 -21.16 4.26
C LYS A 254 -2.04 -22.24 3.17
N LEU A 255 -1.77 -21.85 1.92
CA LEU A 255 -1.59 -22.79 0.82
C LEU A 255 -0.39 -23.71 1.08
N LEU A 256 0.77 -23.14 1.43
CA LEU A 256 1.98 -23.92 1.74
C LEU A 256 1.76 -24.89 2.90
N TYR A 257 1.00 -24.49 3.92
CA TYR A 257 0.62 -25.36 5.03
C TYR A 257 -0.30 -26.50 4.57
N THR A 258 -1.29 -26.19 3.74
CA THR A 258 -2.22 -27.20 3.19
C THR A 258 -1.52 -28.18 2.25
N GLU A 259 -0.47 -27.74 1.57
CA GLU A 259 0.41 -28.56 0.72
C GLU A 259 1.52 -29.29 1.51
N GLU A 260 1.52 -29.22 2.85
CA GLU A 260 2.51 -29.85 3.74
C GLU A 260 3.96 -29.39 3.50
N LYS A 261 4.16 -28.24 2.82
CA LYS A 261 5.49 -27.65 2.57
C LYS A 261 6.04 -26.93 3.79
N ILE A 262 5.18 -26.57 4.73
CA ILE A 262 5.53 -26.00 6.03
C ILE A 262 4.73 -26.70 7.13
N SER A 263 5.32 -26.87 8.31
CA SER A 263 4.64 -27.47 9.47
C SER A 263 4.33 -26.43 10.54
N LEU A 264 3.24 -26.65 11.29
CA LEU A 264 2.93 -25.84 12.47
C LEU A 264 4.00 -25.99 13.55
N GLU A 265 4.66 -27.14 13.64
CA GLU A 265 5.76 -27.33 14.59
C GLU A 265 6.89 -26.32 14.35
N ALA A 266 7.26 -26.11 13.09
CA ALA A 266 8.35 -25.19 12.74
C ALA A 266 7.94 -23.72 12.97
N LEU A 267 6.70 -23.35 12.64
CA LEU A 267 6.16 -22.01 12.86
C LEU A 267 6.00 -21.69 14.35
N CYS A 268 5.36 -22.60 15.10
CA CYS A 268 5.01 -22.44 16.50
C CYS A 268 6.16 -22.80 17.46
N LYS A 269 7.21 -23.51 17.00
CA LYS A 269 8.22 -24.14 17.88
C LYS A 269 7.62 -25.06 18.96
N LEU A 270 6.52 -25.73 18.63
CA LEU A 270 5.84 -26.68 19.50
C LEU A 270 5.84 -28.07 18.85
N SER A 271 5.82 -29.14 19.64
CA SER A 271 5.66 -30.48 19.08
C SER A 271 4.21 -30.72 18.66
N THR A 272 3.98 -31.63 17.71
CA THR A 272 2.64 -32.04 17.29
C THR A 272 1.80 -32.55 18.47
N GLU A 273 2.40 -33.26 19.43
CA GLU A 273 1.67 -33.71 20.63
C GLU A 273 1.20 -32.51 21.47
N THR A 274 2.04 -31.50 21.63
CA THR A 274 1.69 -30.29 22.39
C THR A 274 0.55 -29.53 21.70
N ILE A 275 0.61 -29.40 20.38
CA ILE A 275 -0.44 -28.75 19.56
C ILE A 275 -1.76 -29.53 19.69
N ASN A 276 -1.73 -30.86 19.60
CA ASN A 276 -2.95 -31.67 19.70
C ASN A 276 -3.57 -31.61 21.11
N LEU A 277 -2.75 -31.65 22.16
CA LEU A 277 -3.23 -31.53 23.54
C LEU A 277 -3.89 -30.17 23.80
N GLU A 278 -3.31 -29.07 23.32
CA GLU A 278 -3.92 -27.75 23.44
C GLU A 278 -5.21 -27.63 22.63
N ARG A 279 -5.27 -28.22 21.43
CA ARG A 279 -6.49 -28.26 20.60
C ARG A 279 -7.62 -28.98 21.32
N GLU A 280 -7.35 -30.14 21.89
CA GLU A 280 -8.35 -30.89 22.66
C GLU A 280 -8.84 -30.12 23.90
N ALA A 281 -7.92 -29.45 24.61
CA ALA A 281 -8.28 -28.63 25.76
C ALA A 281 -9.24 -27.48 25.38
N ILE A 282 -8.96 -26.78 24.29
CA ILE A 282 -9.78 -25.68 23.79
C ILE A 282 -11.15 -26.18 23.33
N LEU A 283 -11.21 -27.27 22.55
CA LEU A 283 -12.47 -27.87 22.10
C LEU A 283 -13.35 -28.32 23.29
N ASN A 284 -12.75 -28.92 24.31
CA ASN A 284 -13.48 -29.35 25.51
C ASN A 284 -14.03 -28.16 26.31
N GLN A 285 -13.26 -27.07 26.40
CA GLN A 285 -13.72 -25.85 27.06
C GLN A 285 -14.91 -25.24 26.31
N GLU A 286 -14.79 -25.05 24.99
CA GLU A 286 -15.87 -24.51 24.17
C GLU A 286 -17.14 -25.36 24.22
N ASN A 287 -17.02 -26.69 24.14
CA ASN A 287 -18.15 -27.60 24.33
C ASN A 287 -18.82 -27.40 25.71
N THR A 288 -18.03 -27.19 26.76
CA THR A 288 -18.55 -26.94 28.11
C THR A 288 -19.29 -25.61 28.20
N GLU A 289 -18.78 -24.56 27.53
CA GLU A 289 -19.41 -23.25 27.48
C GLU A 289 -20.72 -23.25 26.67
N ILE A 290 -20.74 -23.97 25.55
CA ILE A 290 -21.93 -24.20 24.72
C ILE A 290 -23.00 -24.94 25.53
N GLU A 291 -22.64 -26.04 26.20
CA GLU A 291 -23.58 -26.79 27.05
C GLU A 291 -24.13 -25.93 28.20
N ALA A 292 -23.27 -25.17 28.89
CA ALA A 292 -23.70 -24.25 29.94
C ALA A 292 -24.66 -23.16 29.41
N THR A 293 -24.47 -22.71 28.16
CA THR A 293 -25.35 -21.75 27.50
C THR A 293 -26.69 -22.39 27.10
N LEU A 294 -26.67 -23.60 26.54
CA LEU A 294 -27.88 -24.36 26.21
C LEU A 294 -28.71 -24.66 27.46
N GLU A 295 -28.08 -24.99 28.58
CA GLU A 295 -28.75 -25.25 29.85
C GLU A 295 -29.44 -23.99 30.42
N LYS A 296 -28.84 -22.80 30.23
CA LYS A 296 -29.47 -21.50 30.59
C LYS A 296 -30.65 -21.14 29.68
N ILE A 297 -30.65 -21.60 28.42
CA ILE A 297 -31.68 -21.28 27.43
C ILE A 297 -32.86 -22.28 27.49
N ARG A 298 -32.61 -23.57 27.73
CA ARG A 298 -33.64 -24.63 27.86
C ARG A 298 -34.88 -24.20 28.68
N PRO A 299 -34.74 -23.67 29.91
CA PRO A 299 -35.91 -23.27 30.72
C PRO A 299 -36.62 -22.00 30.21
N LYS A 300 -35.97 -21.16 29.40
CA LYS A 300 -36.59 -19.97 28.79
C LYS A 300 -37.47 -20.34 27.60
N THR A 301 -37.02 -21.28 26.77
CA THR A 301 -37.78 -21.79 25.61
C THR A 301 -38.99 -22.61 26.05
N LEU A 302 -38.84 -23.49 27.05
CA LEU A 302 -39.97 -24.22 27.65
C LEU A 302 -41.05 -23.27 28.21
N LYS A 303 -40.67 -22.14 28.82
CA LYS A 303 -41.62 -21.14 29.33
C LYS A 303 -42.30 -20.31 28.21
N SER A 304 -41.64 -20.05 27.09
CA SER A 304 -42.26 -19.35 25.95
C SER A 304 -43.21 -20.26 25.17
N THR A 305 -42.84 -21.52 24.92
CA THR A 305 -43.70 -22.47 24.21
C THR A 305 -44.97 -22.81 25.01
N THR A 306 -44.87 -22.87 26.34
CA THR A 306 -46.04 -23.06 27.22
C THR A 306 -47.00 -21.85 27.18
N LYS A 307 -46.49 -20.63 26.98
CA LYS A 307 -47.36 -19.44 26.81
C LYS A 307 -48.06 -19.43 25.45
N THR A 308 -47.37 -19.82 24.38
CA THR A 308 -47.96 -19.87 23.03
C THR A 308 -48.94 -21.05 22.86
N SER A 309 -48.73 -22.19 23.53
CA SER A 309 -49.70 -23.30 23.51
C SER A 309 -50.97 -23.03 24.33
N VAL A 310 -50.91 -22.15 25.33
CA VAL A 310 -52.09 -21.75 26.12
C VAL A 310 -53.00 -20.80 25.34
N GLU A 311 -52.46 -19.93 24.47
CA GLU A 311 -53.26 -19.03 23.62
C GLU A 311 -53.96 -19.71 22.44
N ILE A 312 -53.47 -20.86 21.95
CA ILE A 312 -54.09 -21.56 20.81
C ILE A 312 -55.25 -22.48 21.27
N SER A 313 -55.30 -22.90 22.54
CA SER A 313 -56.39 -23.77 23.04
C SER A 313 -57.65 -23.02 23.51
N SER A 314 -57.62 -21.68 23.56
CA SER A 314 -58.77 -20.86 23.94
C SER A 314 -59.31 -20.06 22.75
N ASN A 315 -59.83 -20.74 21.73
CA ASN A 315 -60.71 -20.09 20.76
C ASN A 315 -61.89 -21.02 20.41
N PRO A 316 -63.04 -20.92 21.09
CA PRO A 316 -64.23 -21.64 20.68
C PRO A 316 -64.86 -20.92 19.48
N ALA A 317 -65.03 -21.68 18.40
CA ALA A 317 -65.87 -21.31 17.27
C ALA A 317 -67.28 -20.94 17.77
N LYS A 318 -67.65 -19.67 17.63
CA LYS A 318 -69.03 -19.22 17.83
C LYS A 318 -69.74 -19.27 16.48
N GLY A 319 -70.50 -20.34 16.30
CA GLY A 319 -71.47 -20.49 15.22
C GLY A 319 -72.53 -19.40 15.30
N GLU A 320 -72.92 -18.94 14.12
CA GLU A 320 -74.07 -18.11 13.86
C GLU A 320 -75.36 -18.79 14.32
N SER A 321 -76.26 -18.02 14.93
CA SER A 321 -77.70 -18.24 14.77
C SER A 321 -78.42 -16.90 14.91
N LYS A 322 -79.21 -16.56 13.87
CA LYS A 322 -80.16 -15.44 13.77
C LYS A 322 -81.25 -15.61 14.86
N THR A 323 -82.00 -14.59 15.30
CA THR A 323 -83.00 -13.84 14.51
C THR A 323 -83.58 -12.69 15.35
N LEU A 324 -83.64 -11.48 14.78
CA LEU A 324 -84.83 -10.67 14.51
C LEU A 324 -84.44 -9.56 13.53
#